data_AF-U4LCZ2-F1
#
_entry.id   AF-U4LCZ2-F1
#
_cell.length_a   1.000
_cell.length_b   1.000
_cell.length_c   1.000
_cell.angle_alpha   90.00
_cell.angle_beta   90.00
_cell.angle_gamma   90.00
#
_symmetry.space_group_name_H-M   'P 1'
#
loop_
_entity.id
_entity.type
_entity.pdbx_description
1 polymer ?
#
loop_
_entity_poly.entity_id
_entity_poly.type
_entity_poly.pdbx_seq_one_letter_code
_entity_poly.pdbx_strand_id
1 'polypeptide(L)'
;MTLHHAARTRTALSHLSTLLPEPTRTFLLLQEISPSALTAILSHPWVREKFSISNIRPPTNYFTTTLISLDVMLPSLSIRRVRYTDSKMARDLLLADLMLDSGLFRVGNTHLEPLPKPGEDLRRKQLAEEGGCRVEVSTTGG
;
A
#
# COMPACT_ATOMS: atom_id res chain seq x y z
N MET A 1 11.41 -17.39 -14.12
CA MET A 1 10.82 -17.05 -12.79
C MET A 1 9.72 -15.98 -12.84
N THR A 2 9.79 -14.97 -13.73
CA THR A 2 8.86 -13.82 -13.78
C THR A 2 7.38 -14.15 -14.07
N LEU A 3 7.10 -15.21 -14.83
CA LEU A 3 5.74 -15.66 -15.16
C LEU A 3 4.95 -16.17 -13.95
N HIS A 4 5.63 -16.76 -12.97
CA HIS A 4 4.99 -17.35 -11.79
C HIS A 4 4.38 -16.29 -10.86
N HIS A 5 5.05 -15.15 -10.68
CA HIS A 5 4.53 -14.05 -9.86
C HIS A 5 3.26 -13.45 -10.47
N ALA A 6 3.23 -13.25 -11.79
CA ALA A 6 2.07 -12.72 -12.49
C ALA A 6 0.86 -13.69 -12.42
N ALA A 7 1.10 -14.99 -12.60
CA ALA A 7 0.04 -16.01 -12.50
C ALA A 7 -0.56 -16.05 -11.09
N ARG A 8 0.28 -16.13 -10.04
CA ARG A 8 -0.17 -16.10 -8.64
C ARG A 8 -0.98 -14.84 -8.32
N THR A 9 -0.51 -13.70 -8.80
CA THR A 9 -1.19 -12.41 -8.60
C THR A 9 -2.58 -12.41 -9.24
N ARG A 10 -2.71 -12.91 -10.49
CA ARG A 10 -4.02 -13.06 -11.15
C ARG A 10 -4.96 -13.95 -10.35
N THR A 11 -4.50 -15.13 -9.94
CA THR A 11 -5.32 -16.06 -9.15
C THR A 11 -5.80 -15.42 -7.85
N ALA A 12 -4.92 -14.72 -7.13
CA ALA A 12 -5.29 -14.02 -5.91
C ALA A 12 -6.32 -12.92 -6.15
N LEU A 13 -6.14 -12.09 -7.20
CA LEU A 13 -7.09 -11.04 -7.56
C LEU A 13 -8.44 -11.60 -7.99
N SER A 14 -8.46 -12.69 -8.76
CA SER A 14 -9.71 -13.36 -9.14
C SER A 14 -10.45 -13.86 -7.91
N HIS A 15 -9.75 -14.46 -6.94
CA HIS A 15 -10.38 -14.88 -5.69
C HIS A 15 -10.88 -13.68 -4.87
N LEU A 16 -10.08 -12.62 -4.72
CA LEU A 16 -10.50 -11.39 -4.04
C LEU A 16 -11.74 -10.77 -4.69
N SER A 17 -11.86 -10.81 -6.02
CA SER A 17 -13.06 -10.31 -6.71
C SER A 17 -14.34 -11.09 -6.39
N THR A 18 -14.23 -12.36 -5.97
CA THR A 18 -15.39 -13.12 -5.47
C THR A 18 -15.77 -12.77 -4.04
N LEU A 19 -14.79 -12.38 -3.22
CA LEU A 19 -15.01 -11.99 -1.82
C LEU A 19 -15.49 -10.54 -1.70
N LEU A 20 -14.99 -9.68 -2.58
CA LEU A 20 -15.21 -8.24 -2.60
C LEU A 20 -15.64 -7.80 -4.01
N PRO A 21 -16.84 -8.23 -4.49
CA PRO A 21 -17.29 -7.87 -5.84
C PRO A 21 -17.40 -6.35 -6.01
N GLU A 22 -17.88 -5.66 -4.98
CA GLU A 22 -17.97 -4.20 -4.89
C GLU A 22 -17.15 -3.70 -3.69
N PRO A 23 -15.87 -3.36 -3.89
CA PRO A 23 -14.96 -2.98 -2.81
C PRO A 23 -15.17 -1.52 -2.37
N THR A 24 -16.34 -1.20 -1.81
CA THR A 24 -16.68 0.15 -1.32
C THR A 24 -15.72 0.60 -0.22
N ARG A 25 -15.24 1.85 -0.30
CA ARG A 25 -14.36 2.48 0.71
C ARG A 25 -13.13 1.65 1.11
N THR A 26 -12.59 0.88 0.16
CA THR A 26 -11.57 -0.13 0.44
C THR A 26 -10.16 0.32 0.05
N PHE A 27 -9.20 0.00 0.92
CA PHE A 27 -7.76 0.06 0.62
C PHE A 27 -7.18 -1.36 0.69
N LEU A 28 -6.61 -1.85 -0.41
CA LEU A 28 -5.89 -3.13 -0.44
C LEU A 28 -4.39 -2.87 -0.39
N LEU A 29 -3.77 -3.28 0.72
CA LEU A 29 -2.34 -3.08 0.97
C LEU A 29 -1.56 -4.30 0.47
N LEU A 30 -0.79 -4.13 -0.60
CA LEU A 30 -0.03 -5.21 -1.21
C LEU A 30 1.47 -5.03 -0.97
N GLN A 31 2.15 -6.12 -0.59
CA GLN A 31 3.60 -6.18 -0.38
C GLN A 31 4.25 -7.15 -1.37
N GLU A 32 5.58 -7.07 -1.49
CA GLU A 32 6.39 -7.92 -2.39
C GLU A 32 5.92 -7.91 -3.85
N ILE A 33 5.47 -6.76 -4.34
CA ILE A 33 5.05 -6.63 -5.73
C ILE A 33 6.28 -6.50 -6.62
N SER A 34 6.43 -7.44 -7.54
CA SER A 34 7.41 -7.37 -8.64
C SER A 34 6.85 -6.59 -9.82
N PRO A 35 7.70 -6.16 -10.78
CA PRO A 35 7.23 -5.53 -12.02
C PRO A 35 6.22 -6.39 -12.80
N SER A 36 6.42 -7.71 -12.87
CA SER A 36 5.48 -8.60 -13.57
C SER A 36 4.16 -8.79 -12.83
N ALA A 37 4.18 -8.79 -11.49
CA ALA A 37 2.97 -8.76 -10.67
C ALA A 37 2.21 -7.44 -10.84
N LEU A 38 2.91 -6.31 -10.92
CA LEU A 38 2.29 -5.01 -11.21
C LEU A 38 1.59 -5.01 -12.56
N THR A 39 2.22 -5.51 -13.63
CA THR A 39 1.55 -5.65 -14.94
C THR A 39 0.30 -6.51 -14.82
N ALA A 40 0.34 -7.61 -14.07
CA ALA A 40 -0.82 -8.45 -13.84
C ALA A 40 -1.95 -7.70 -13.11
N ILE A 41 -1.63 -6.95 -12.05
CA ILE A 41 -2.56 -6.10 -11.30
C ILE A 41 -3.24 -5.09 -12.23
N LEU A 42 -2.44 -4.32 -12.98
CA LEU A 42 -2.95 -3.27 -13.89
C LEU A 42 -3.76 -3.84 -15.06
N SER A 43 -3.52 -5.11 -15.43
CA SER A 43 -4.29 -5.79 -16.48
C SER A 43 -5.57 -6.46 -16.00
N HIS A 44 -5.75 -6.65 -14.70
CA HIS A 44 -6.88 -7.42 -14.16
C HIS A 44 -8.19 -6.60 -14.27
N PRO A 45 -9.27 -7.12 -14.91
CA PRO A 45 -10.49 -6.34 -15.17
C PRO A 45 -11.11 -5.73 -13.91
N TRP A 46 -11.28 -6.55 -12.86
CA TRP A 46 -11.82 -6.08 -11.58
C TRP A 46 -10.97 -4.96 -10.94
N VAL A 47 -9.65 -5.00 -11.11
CA VAL A 47 -8.78 -3.94 -10.58
C VAL A 47 -9.00 -2.65 -11.36
N ARG A 48 -8.99 -2.72 -12.69
CA ARG A 48 -9.17 -1.56 -13.58
C ARG A 48 -10.52 -0.88 -13.40
N GLU A 49 -11.56 -1.66 -13.12
CA GLU A 49 -12.92 -1.13 -12.95
C GLU A 49 -13.13 -0.52 -11.57
N LYS A 50 -12.53 -1.09 -10.52
CA LYS A 50 -12.89 -0.76 -9.14
C LYS A 50 -11.83 0.04 -8.38
N PHE A 51 -10.58 0.10 -8.86
CA PHE A 51 -9.49 0.70 -8.10
C PHE A 51 -8.59 1.62 -8.91
N SER A 52 -8.03 2.60 -8.20
CA SER A 52 -6.81 3.32 -8.57
C SER A 52 -5.60 2.73 -7.83
N ILE A 53 -4.39 2.99 -8.34
CA ILE A 53 -3.15 2.48 -7.77
C ILE A 53 -2.26 3.62 -7.25
N SER A 54 -1.60 3.39 -6.11
CA SER A 54 -0.73 4.38 -5.48
C SER A 54 0.56 4.69 -6.24
N ASN A 55 1.08 3.74 -7.00
CA ASN A 55 2.43 3.83 -7.56
C ASN A 55 2.39 4.31 -9.01
N ILE A 56 2.50 5.62 -9.22
CA ILE A 56 2.67 6.21 -10.56
C ILE A 56 4.06 5.87 -11.14
N ARG A 57 5.08 5.84 -10.26
CA ARG A 57 6.47 5.48 -10.61
C ARG A 57 6.97 4.41 -9.65
N PRO A 58 6.71 3.11 -9.94
CA PRO A 58 7.10 2.02 -9.04
C PRO A 58 8.64 1.89 -8.97
N PRO A 59 9.19 1.47 -7.81
CA PRO A 59 10.58 1.04 -7.70
C PRO A 59 10.90 -0.12 -8.65
N THR A 60 12.18 -0.31 -8.98
CA THR A 60 12.63 -1.32 -9.95
C THR A 60 12.61 -2.77 -9.43
N ASN A 61 12.66 -2.96 -8.11
CA ASN A 61 12.70 -4.27 -7.46
C ASN A 61 11.31 -4.64 -6.91
N TYR A 62 11.27 -5.37 -5.79
CA TYR A 62 10.03 -5.59 -5.04
C TYR A 62 9.65 -4.34 -4.26
N PHE A 63 8.36 -4.02 -4.25
CA PHE A 63 7.84 -2.83 -3.56
C PHE A 63 6.45 -3.07 -2.97
N THR A 64 6.03 -2.11 -2.15
CA THR A 64 4.65 -2.00 -1.66
C THR A 64 3.80 -1.19 -2.65
N THR A 65 2.55 -1.57 -2.85
CA THR A 65 1.56 -0.75 -3.57
C THR A 65 0.22 -0.86 -2.88
N THR A 66 -0.60 0.17 -3.00
CA THR A 66 -1.95 0.19 -2.45
C THR A 66 -2.95 0.36 -3.59
N LEU A 67 -3.95 -0.52 -3.64
CA LEU A 67 -5.14 -0.31 -4.46
C LEU A 67 -6.17 0.45 -3.62
N ILE A 68 -6.72 1.51 -4.20
CA ILE A 68 -7.62 2.44 -3.53
C ILE A 68 -8.92 2.43 -4.33
N SER A 69 -10.03 2.07 -3.68
CA SER A 69 -11.30 2.01 -4.38
C SER A 69 -11.65 3.36 -5.01
N LEU A 70 -12.24 3.34 -6.19
CA LEU A 70 -12.54 4.57 -6.94
C LEU A 70 -13.54 5.48 -6.22
N ASP A 71 -14.42 4.92 -5.39
CA ASP A 71 -15.37 5.69 -4.55
C ASP A 71 -14.70 6.42 -3.37
N VAL A 72 -13.44 6.10 -3.06
CA VAL A 72 -12.63 6.82 -2.07
C VAL A 72 -11.93 8.03 -2.66
N MET A 73 -11.79 8.09 -3.99
CA MET A 73 -11.03 9.14 -4.68
C MET A 73 -11.76 10.49 -4.62
N LEU A 74 -11.73 11.10 -3.45
CA LEU A 74 -12.06 12.50 -3.21
C LEU A 74 -10.93 13.38 -3.75
N PRO A 75 -11.19 14.67 -4.06
CA PRO A 75 -10.18 15.60 -4.59
C PRO A 75 -8.94 15.81 -3.69
N SER A 76 -8.93 15.28 -2.47
CA SER A 76 -7.91 15.50 -1.45
C SER A 76 -6.97 14.32 -1.20
N LEU A 77 -7.00 13.25 -2.02
CA LEU A 77 -6.08 12.13 -1.83
C LEU A 77 -4.63 12.52 -2.16
N SER A 78 -3.73 12.36 -1.20
CA SER A 78 -2.28 12.53 -1.37
C SER A 78 -1.55 11.23 -1.12
N ILE A 79 -0.58 10.90 -1.97
CA ILE A 79 0.20 9.67 -1.87
C ILE A 79 1.68 10.04 -1.78
N ARG A 80 2.38 9.50 -0.78
CA ARG A 80 3.83 9.68 -0.62
C ARG A 80 4.51 8.44 -0.08
N ARG A 81 5.82 8.36 -0.29
CA ARG A 81 6.65 7.23 0.14
C ARG A 81 7.79 7.74 1.01
N VAL A 82 7.86 7.26 2.24
CA VAL A 82 8.91 7.59 3.21
C VAL A 82 9.87 6.41 3.27
N ARG A 83 11.14 6.63 2.94
CA ARG A 83 12.16 5.56 2.96
C ARG A 83 12.71 5.41 4.36
N TYR A 84 12.85 4.18 4.83
CA TYR A 84 13.59 3.90 6.06
C TYR A 84 15.10 4.03 5.78
N THR A 85 15.77 4.92 6.50
CA THR A 85 17.21 5.20 6.27
C THR A 85 18.10 4.00 6.58
N ASP A 86 17.75 3.24 7.61
CA ASP A 86 18.54 2.09 8.08
C ASP A 86 18.19 0.77 7.38
N SER A 87 17.21 0.77 6.45
CA SER A 87 16.73 -0.44 5.79
C SER A 87 17.82 -1.12 4.96
N LYS A 88 17.92 -2.45 5.07
CA LYS A 88 18.85 -3.26 4.25
C LYS A 88 18.19 -3.87 3.03
N MET A 89 16.86 -3.94 3.00
CA MET A 89 16.08 -4.55 1.92
C MET A 89 15.16 -3.57 1.20
N ALA A 90 15.59 -2.30 1.12
CA ALA A 90 14.85 -1.20 0.48
C ALA A 90 13.38 -1.08 0.95
N ARG A 91 13.15 -1.26 2.25
CA ARG A 91 11.86 -1.08 2.91
C ARG A 91 11.50 0.39 3.03
N ASP A 92 10.21 0.65 2.96
CA ASP A 92 9.63 1.99 3.04
C ASP A 92 8.21 1.94 3.63
N LEU A 93 7.67 3.14 3.87
CA LEU A 93 6.30 3.39 4.25
C LEU A 93 5.60 4.14 3.12
N LEU A 94 4.63 3.48 2.48
CA LEU A 94 3.74 4.10 1.51
C LEU A 94 2.51 4.65 2.25
N LEU A 95 2.36 5.97 2.23
CA LEU A 95 1.27 6.68 2.89
C LEU A 95 0.24 7.15 1.85
N ALA A 96 -1.03 6.87 2.13
CA ALA A 96 -2.18 7.44 1.45
C ALA A 96 -2.96 8.28 2.47
N ASP A 97 -3.00 9.59 2.24
CA ASP A 97 -3.65 10.58 3.08
C ASP A 97 -4.94 11.05 2.41
N LEU A 98 -6.05 10.92 3.11
CA LEU A 98 -7.37 11.33 2.67
C LEU A 98 -7.90 12.40 3.63
N MET A 99 -8.24 13.57 3.11
CA MET A 99 -8.93 14.57 3.91
C MET A 99 -10.44 14.27 3.90
N LEU A 100 -10.96 13.93 5.07
CA LEU A 100 -12.39 13.77 5.35
C LEU A 100 -12.89 15.01 6.10
N ASP A 101 -14.21 15.20 6.15
CA ASP A 101 -14.80 16.29 6.94
C ASP A 101 -14.43 16.19 8.44
N SER A 102 -14.21 14.97 8.93
CA SER A 102 -13.78 14.69 10.30
C SER A 102 -12.27 14.83 10.51
N GLY A 103 -11.51 15.23 9.49
CA GLY A 103 -10.06 15.40 9.52
C GLY A 103 -9.29 14.41 8.65
N LEU A 104 -7.98 14.36 8.86
CA LEU A 104 -7.07 13.55 8.05
C LEU A 104 -7.13 12.07 8.43
N PHE A 105 -7.55 11.24 7.48
CA PHE A 105 -7.44 9.79 7.55
C PHE A 105 -6.19 9.32 6.78
N ARG A 106 -5.27 8.65 7.47
CA ARG A 106 -4.00 8.18 6.91
C ARG A 106 -3.92 6.67 6.92
N VAL A 107 -3.64 6.09 5.75
CA VAL A 107 -3.36 4.67 5.58
C VAL A 107 -1.87 4.49 5.28
N GLY A 108 -1.20 3.68 6.10
CA GLY A 108 0.19 3.28 5.89
C GLY A 108 0.31 1.85 5.41
N ASN A 109 1.05 1.62 4.33
CA ASN A 109 1.44 0.30 3.84
C ASN A 109 2.95 0.17 3.89
N THR A 110 3.43 -0.80 4.65
CA THR A 110 4.85 -1.10 4.76
C THR A 110 5.10 -2.60 4.68
N HIS A 111 6.33 -2.96 4.40
CA HIS A 111 6.84 -4.30 4.61
C HIS A 111 8.16 -4.17 5.38
N LEU A 112 8.12 -4.41 6.68
CA LEU A 112 9.28 -4.21 7.56
C LEU A 112 10.45 -5.15 7.21
N GLU A 113 11.62 -4.87 7.78
CA GLU A 113 12.82 -5.69 7.58
C GLU A 113 12.56 -7.16 7.96
N PRO A 114 12.78 -8.13 7.07
CA PRO A 114 12.53 -9.53 7.40
C PRO A 114 13.71 -10.11 8.20
N LEU A 115 13.56 -11.37 8.63
CA LEU A 115 14.58 -12.19 9.32
C LEU A 115 14.94 -11.74 10.75
N PRO A 116 15.59 -12.62 11.55
CA PRO A 116 15.89 -12.33 12.96
C PRO A 116 17.03 -11.33 13.14
N LYS A 117 18.24 -11.61 12.64
CA LYS A 117 19.39 -10.70 12.80
C LYS A 117 19.95 -10.30 11.43
N PRO A 118 20.18 -9.00 11.17
CA PRO A 118 19.92 -7.83 12.02
C PRO A 118 18.45 -7.34 11.97
N GLY A 119 17.55 -8.06 11.31
CA GLY A 119 16.20 -7.59 10.99
C GLY A 119 15.34 -7.20 12.19
N GLU A 120 15.43 -7.89 13.32
CA GLU A 120 14.61 -7.62 14.51
C GLU A 120 14.81 -6.21 15.06
N ASP A 121 16.06 -5.78 15.22
CA ASP A 121 16.37 -4.43 15.71
C ASP A 121 15.95 -3.36 14.70
N LEU A 122 16.14 -3.64 13.40
CA LEU A 122 15.72 -2.74 12.33
C LEU A 122 14.19 -2.59 12.27
N ARG A 123 13.42 -3.68 12.42
CA ARG A 123 11.95 -3.62 12.47
C ARG A 123 11.45 -2.75 13.61
N ARG A 124 12.06 -2.84 14.80
CA ARG A 124 11.65 -2.02 15.95
C ARG A 124 11.85 -0.53 15.67
N LYS A 125 12.98 -0.15 15.05
CA LYS A 125 13.24 1.24 14.65
C LYS A 125 12.24 1.71 13.59
N GLN A 126 12.03 0.93 12.54
CA GLN A 126 11.08 1.23 11.46
C GLN A 126 9.66 1.43 12.01
N LEU A 127 9.20 0.56 12.90
CA LEU A 127 7.88 0.69 13.54
C LEU A 127 7.77 1.95 14.42
N ALA A 128 8.86 2.36 15.08
CA ALA A 128 8.88 3.62 15.83
C ALA A 128 8.78 4.84 14.90
N GLU A 129 9.44 4.81 13.74
CA GLU A 129 9.34 5.86 12.71
C GLU A 129 7.91 5.97 12.14
N GLU A 130 7.19 4.85 12.00
CA GLU A 130 5.75 4.85 11.65
C GLU A 130 4.90 5.57 12.71
N GLY A 131 5.19 5.34 13.99
CA GLY A 131 4.54 6.04 15.11
C GLY A 131 4.78 7.55 15.10
N GLY A 132 5.92 8.00 14.57
CA GLY A 132 6.22 9.43 14.34
C GLY A 132 5.41 10.05 13.21
N CYS A 133 4.82 9.23 12.31
CA CYS A 133 3.89 9.68 11.27
C CYS A 133 2.44 9.80 11.77
N ARG A 134 2.21 9.85 13.08
CA ARG A 134 0.88 10.09 13.66
C ARG A 134 0.31 11.43 13.20
N VAL A 135 -0.97 11.41 12.92
CA VAL A 135 -1.79 12.59 12.71
C VAL A 135 -2.54 12.80 14.02
N GLU A 136 -2.30 13.90 14.70
CA GLU A 136 -3.11 14.29 15.85
C GLU A 136 -4.49 14.73 15.33
N VAL A 137 -5.53 14.01 15.73
CA VAL A 137 -6.91 14.44 15.46
C VAL A 137 -7.24 15.52 16.49
N SER A 138 -7.10 16.79 16.12
CA SER A 138 -7.64 17.88 16.93
C SER A 138 -9.16 17.88 16.79
N THR A 139 -9.86 17.32 17.77
CA THR A 139 -11.31 17.50 17.88
C THR A 139 -11.58 18.95 18.29
N THR A 140 -11.81 19.85 17.34
CA THR A 140 -12.53 21.09 17.63
C THR A 140 -13.98 20.71 17.83
N GLY A 141 -14.36 20.50 19.10
CA GLY A 141 -15.74 20.24 19.49
C GLY A 141 -16.58 21.53 19.48
N GLY A 142 -17.88 21.36 19.21
CA GLY A 142 -18.95 22.33 19.52
C GLY A 142 -19.32 23.24 18.38
#